data_AF-A0A958JXU1-F1
#
_entry.id   AF-A0A958JXU1-F1
#
_cell.length_a   1.000
_cell.length_b   1.000
_cell.length_c   1.000
_cell.angle_alpha   90.00
_cell.angle_beta   90.00
_cell.angle_gamma   90.00
#
_symmetry.space_group_name_H-M   'P 1'
#
loop_
_entity.id
_entity.type
_entity.pdbx_description
1 polymer ?
#
loop_
_entity_poly.entity_id
_entity_poly.type
_entity_poly.pdbx_seq_one_letter_code
_entity_poly.pdbx_strand_id
1 'polypeptide(L)'
;MLKNKVTPAIGFSDTGEPAVPMDFLYKSPVILERGNFRNVGKIHEDLLVTAHAHYEKECVDCKRPAVEVLEITTKDANPENSTHFDEIIERLDKLHPIQRPVLVISYAEGYHLTRFLRRFTSEPIRFTMGIAHLTQVLDEKHYNHLAGGFVEGLARLIGAGVKIYVYPMECAALAEHLQNHSDEIWVVPDKGLATVANIHPVNATRHLYSYLFETGSLLPISIA
;
A
#
# COMPACT_ATOMS: atom_id res chain seq x y z
N MET A 1 -4.14 -22.56 -5.74
CA MET A 1 -5.04 -21.79 -6.63
C MET A 1 -4.32 -20.65 -7.37
N LEU A 2 -3.55 -19.79 -6.68
CA LEU A 2 -2.77 -18.71 -7.31
C LEU A 2 -1.75 -19.23 -8.35
N LYS A 3 -0.96 -20.26 -7.99
CA LYS A 3 0.03 -20.91 -8.89
C LYS A 3 -0.57 -21.34 -10.23
N ASN A 4 -1.81 -21.82 -10.20
CA ASN A 4 -2.52 -22.33 -11.37
C ASN A 4 -3.40 -21.26 -12.05
N LYS A 5 -3.28 -19.98 -11.64
CA LYS A 5 -4.03 -18.83 -12.17
C LYS A 5 -5.57 -19.00 -12.12
N VAL A 6 -6.07 -19.79 -11.16
CA VAL A 6 -7.51 -20.04 -10.98
C VAL A 6 -8.21 -18.85 -10.33
N THR A 7 -7.51 -18.12 -9.46
CA THR A 7 -7.98 -16.89 -8.81
C THR A 7 -6.84 -15.89 -8.75
N PRO A 8 -7.11 -14.57 -8.85
CA PRO A 8 -6.07 -13.55 -8.69
C PRO A 8 -5.72 -13.23 -7.24
N ALA A 9 -6.55 -13.66 -6.27
CA ALA A 9 -6.40 -13.39 -4.85
C ALA A 9 -6.87 -14.56 -3.97
N ILE A 10 -6.22 -14.74 -2.82
CA ILE A 10 -6.63 -15.65 -1.73
C ILE A 10 -6.65 -14.83 -0.44
N GLY A 11 -7.65 -15.06 0.42
CA GLY A 11 -7.73 -14.47 1.75
C GLY A 11 -7.38 -15.47 2.84
N PHE A 12 -6.81 -14.97 3.92
CA PHE A 12 -6.59 -15.66 5.18
C PHE A 12 -7.19 -14.79 6.28
N SER A 13 -7.86 -15.41 7.24
CA SER A 13 -8.41 -14.75 8.41
C SER A 13 -7.31 -14.29 9.37
N ASP A 14 -7.70 -13.57 10.42
CA ASP A 14 -6.82 -13.19 11.53
C ASP A 14 -6.25 -14.39 12.29
N THR A 15 -6.89 -15.56 12.22
CA THR A 15 -6.37 -16.82 12.75
C THR A 15 -5.42 -17.56 11.80
N GLY A 16 -5.18 -17.03 10.59
CA GLY A 16 -4.32 -17.65 9.58
C GLY A 16 -5.03 -18.73 8.74
N GLU A 17 -6.28 -19.04 9.02
CA GLU A 17 -7.05 -20.03 8.24
C GLU A 17 -7.54 -19.42 6.92
N PRO A 18 -7.61 -20.21 5.81
CA PRO A 18 -8.16 -19.74 4.54
C PRO A 18 -9.57 -19.16 4.69
N ALA A 19 -9.79 -17.96 4.16
CA ALA A 19 -11.05 -17.22 4.26
C ALA A 19 -11.47 -16.62 2.92
N VAL A 20 -12.77 -16.45 2.71
CA VAL A 20 -13.27 -15.75 1.52
C VAL A 20 -13.11 -14.25 1.77
N PRO A 21 -12.54 -13.46 0.84
CA PRO A 21 -12.39 -12.01 1.03
C PRO A 21 -13.70 -11.28 1.36
N MET A 22 -14.84 -11.82 0.92
CA MET A 22 -16.15 -11.28 1.26
C MET A 22 -16.45 -11.32 2.77
N ASP A 23 -15.94 -12.32 3.50
CA ASP A 23 -16.25 -12.52 4.93
C ASP A 23 -15.74 -11.35 5.78
N PHE A 24 -14.64 -10.72 5.39
CA PHE A 24 -14.05 -9.59 6.12
C PHE A 24 -14.12 -8.24 5.39
N LEU A 25 -14.28 -8.19 4.06
CA LEU A 25 -14.34 -6.91 3.32
C LEU A 25 -15.75 -6.36 3.09
N TYR A 26 -16.79 -7.18 3.25
CA TYR A 26 -18.13 -6.83 2.75
C TYR A 26 -18.68 -5.53 3.36
N LYS A 27 -18.91 -4.53 2.50
CA LYS A 27 -19.43 -3.19 2.82
C LYS A 27 -18.69 -2.48 3.98
N SER A 28 -17.45 -2.86 4.27
CA SER A 28 -16.66 -2.24 5.33
C SER A 28 -15.69 -1.21 4.73
N PRO A 29 -15.38 -0.12 5.45
CA PRO A 29 -14.18 0.66 5.15
C PRO A 29 -12.94 -0.23 5.30
N VAL A 30 -11.90 0.04 4.51
CA VAL A 30 -10.69 -0.80 4.48
C VAL A 30 -9.47 0.04 4.75
N ILE A 31 -8.65 -0.37 5.71
CA ILE A 31 -7.28 0.11 5.91
C ILE A 31 -6.38 -1.04 5.48
N LEU A 32 -5.61 -0.85 4.42
CA LEU A 32 -4.79 -1.89 3.84
C LEU A 32 -3.32 -1.51 3.90
N GLU A 33 -2.50 -2.30 4.58
CA GLU A 33 -1.05 -2.23 4.46
C GLU A 33 -0.57 -3.18 3.38
N ARG A 34 0.13 -2.64 2.38
CA ARG A 34 0.75 -3.41 1.32
C ARG A 34 2.25 -3.55 1.59
N GLY A 35 2.74 -4.79 1.64
CA GLY A 35 4.14 -5.06 1.94
C GLY A 35 4.67 -6.35 1.33
N ASN A 36 5.99 -6.43 1.17
CA ASN A 36 6.65 -7.70 0.86
C ASN A 36 6.83 -8.58 2.11
N PHE A 37 6.74 -7.99 3.30
CA PHE A 37 6.86 -8.60 4.63
C PHE A 37 8.05 -9.56 4.79
N ARG A 38 9.17 -9.27 4.12
CA ARG A 38 10.40 -10.05 4.25
C ARG A 38 10.97 -10.00 5.67
N ASN A 39 10.84 -8.83 6.31
CA ASN A 39 11.21 -8.59 7.70
C ASN A 39 9.98 -8.07 8.44
N VAL A 40 9.24 -8.97 9.10
CA VAL A 40 8.11 -8.56 9.95
C VAL A 40 8.64 -8.04 11.27
N GLY A 41 8.28 -6.81 11.62
CA GLY A 41 8.63 -6.19 12.88
C GLY A 41 7.57 -5.19 13.33
N LYS A 42 7.83 -4.52 14.46
CA LYS A 42 6.91 -3.57 15.11
C LYS A 42 6.40 -2.46 14.19
N ILE A 43 7.19 -2.11 13.18
CA ILE A 43 6.83 -1.07 12.21
C ILE A 43 5.47 -1.31 11.53
N HIS A 44 5.10 -2.56 11.25
CA HIS A 44 3.82 -2.88 10.62
C HIS A 44 2.65 -2.70 11.59
N GLU A 45 2.84 -3.10 12.84
CA GLU A 45 1.86 -2.87 13.91
C GLU A 45 1.66 -1.36 14.15
N ASP A 46 2.76 -0.62 14.30
CA ASP A 46 2.74 0.83 14.52
C ASP A 46 2.06 1.56 13.35
N LEU A 47 2.36 1.14 12.12
CA LEU A 47 1.77 1.68 10.90
C LEU A 47 0.26 1.45 10.86
N LEU A 48 -0.23 0.22 11.14
CA LEU A 48 -1.65 -0.08 11.16
C LEU A 48 -2.39 0.66 12.28
N VAL A 49 -1.83 0.68 13.50
CA VAL A 49 -2.40 1.39 14.65
C VAL A 49 -2.54 2.89 14.34
N THR A 50 -1.48 3.50 13.79
CA THR A 50 -1.49 4.93 13.45
C THR A 50 -2.49 5.20 12.31
N ALA A 51 -2.53 4.34 11.30
CA ALA A 51 -3.49 4.47 10.20
C ALA A 51 -4.94 4.37 10.68
N HIS A 52 -5.22 3.47 11.62
CA HIS A 52 -6.53 3.36 12.25
C HIS A 52 -6.90 4.62 13.02
N ALA A 53 -6.03 5.09 13.91
CA ALA A 53 -6.25 6.31 14.68
C ALA A 53 -6.42 7.55 13.77
N HIS A 54 -5.71 7.59 12.63
CA HIS A 54 -5.91 8.63 11.63
C HIS A 54 -7.26 8.51 10.93
N TYR A 55 -7.66 7.30 10.55
CA TYR A 55 -8.97 7.04 9.93
C TYR A 55 -10.14 7.40 10.85
N GLU A 56 -10.08 7.08 12.14
CA GLU A 56 -11.13 7.43 13.11
C GLU A 56 -11.39 8.94 13.17
N LYS A 57 -10.33 9.77 13.03
CA LYS A 57 -10.48 11.23 12.98
C LYS A 57 -11.13 11.72 11.67
N GLU A 58 -10.95 11.01 10.56
CA GLU A 58 -11.62 11.33 9.29
C GLU A 58 -13.07 10.84 9.24
N CYS A 59 -13.38 9.81 10.00
CA CYS A 59 -14.62 9.05 9.97
C CYS A 59 -15.69 9.68 10.87
N VAL A 60 -16.43 10.66 10.34
CA VAL A 60 -17.46 11.39 11.12
C VAL A 60 -18.76 10.57 11.28
N ASP A 61 -19.18 9.81 10.25
CA ASP A 61 -20.48 9.10 10.21
C ASP A 61 -20.39 7.66 9.67
N CYS A 62 -19.32 6.92 10.00
CA CYS A 62 -19.16 5.57 9.46
C CYS A 62 -20.15 4.58 10.06
N LYS A 63 -20.86 3.87 9.19
CA LYS A 63 -21.87 2.87 9.58
C LYS A 63 -21.27 1.55 10.06
N ARG A 64 -19.99 1.32 9.77
CA ARG A 64 -19.25 0.10 10.09
C ARG A 64 -17.82 0.43 10.50
N PRO A 65 -17.22 -0.37 11.40
CA PRO A 65 -15.81 -0.24 11.71
C PRO A 65 -14.96 -0.52 10.47
N ALA A 66 -13.81 0.15 10.39
CA ALA A 66 -12.82 -0.16 9.37
C ALA A 66 -12.21 -1.54 9.64
N VAL A 67 -11.92 -2.27 8.56
CA VAL A 67 -11.19 -3.53 8.62
C VAL A 67 -9.76 -3.28 8.20
N GLU A 68 -8.83 -3.64 9.08
CA GLU A 68 -7.39 -3.62 8.82
C GLU A 68 -6.98 -4.91 8.13
N VAL A 69 -6.31 -4.79 6.98
CA VAL A 69 -5.93 -5.93 6.14
C VAL A 69 -4.47 -5.78 5.73
N LEU A 70 -3.73 -6.87 5.81
CA LEU A 70 -2.37 -6.95 5.26
C LEU A 70 -2.45 -7.52 3.85
N GLU A 71 -1.63 -7.03 2.92
CA GLU A 71 -1.57 -7.56 1.56
C GLU A 71 -0.16 -7.95 1.15
N ILE A 72 0.04 -9.25 0.88
CA ILE A 72 1.25 -9.79 0.28
C ILE A 72 1.07 -9.89 -1.23
N THR A 73 1.91 -9.18 -1.96
CA THR A 73 1.93 -9.28 -3.42
C THR A 73 2.86 -10.41 -3.87
N THR A 74 2.37 -11.29 -4.74
CA THR A 74 3.14 -12.41 -5.28
C THR A 74 3.96 -12.05 -6.51
N LYS A 75 3.55 -11.02 -7.25
CA LYS A 75 4.28 -10.48 -8.40
C LYS A 75 4.88 -9.14 -8.05
N ASP A 76 6.18 -9.02 -8.25
CA ASP A 76 6.86 -7.74 -8.19
C ASP A 76 6.78 -7.06 -9.57
N ALA A 77 6.86 -5.72 -9.59
CA ALA A 77 6.92 -4.97 -10.84
C ALA A 77 8.20 -5.31 -11.63
N ASN A 78 9.28 -5.70 -10.93
CA ASN A 78 10.43 -6.36 -11.52
C ASN A 78 10.23 -7.89 -11.51
N PRO A 79 10.12 -8.57 -12.67
CA PRO A 79 9.92 -10.01 -12.73
C PRO A 79 10.99 -10.82 -11.99
N GLU A 80 12.24 -10.34 -11.94
CA GLU A 80 13.35 -11.00 -11.24
C GLU A 80 13.16 -11.03 -9.71
N ASN A 81 12.31 -10.15 -9.18
CA ASN A 81 11.97 -10.07 -7.77
C ASN A 81 10.70 -10.85 -7.40
N SER A 82 10.08 -11.56 -8.36
CA SER A 82 8.87 -12.35 -8.12
C SER A 82 9.11 -13.39 -7.03
N THR A 83 8.25 -13.39 -6.02
CA THR A 83 8.46 -14.21 -4.83
C THR A 83 8.00 -15.66 -5.07
N HIS A 84 8.82 -16.64 -4.70
CA HIS A 84 8.44 -18.05 -4.73
C HIS A 84 7.31 -18.36 -3.73
N PHE A 85 6.44 -19.31 -4.05
CA PHE A 85 5.29 -19.63 -3.19
C PHE A 85 5.68 -20.07 -1.78
N ASP A 86 6.81 -20.75 -1.62
CA ASP A 86 7.29 -21.19 -0.31
C ASP A 86 7.69 -20.00 0.58
N GLU A 87 8.28 -18.95 -0.01
CA GLU A 87 8.55 -17.70 0.71
C GLU A 87 7.26 -16.95 1.10
N ILE A 88 6.20 -17.03 0.28
CA ILE A 88 4.91 -16.43 0.64
C ILE A 88 4.31 -17.12 1.86
N ILE A 89 4.40 -18.45 1.92
CA ILE A 89 3.92 -19.22 3.08
C ILE A 89 4.72 -18.83 4.33
N GLU A 90 6.04 -18.76 4.24
CA GLU A 90 6.87 -18.33 5.38
C GLU A 90 6.51 -16.91 5.86
N ARG A 91 6.21 -16.00 4.93
CA ARG A 91 5.78 -14.63 5.26
C ARG A 91 4.40 -14.61 5.91
N LEU A 92 3.47 -15.45 5.47
CA LEU A 92 2.16 -15.59 6.12
C LEU A 92 2.31 -16.02 7.58
N ASP A 93 3.16 -17.02 7.84
CA ASP A 93 3.42 -17.49 9.21
C ASP A 93 3.99 -16.37 10.09
N LYS A 94 4.88 -15.53 9.54
CA LYS A 94 5.45 -14.37 10.24
C LYS A 94 4.45 -13.24 10.50
N LEU A 95 3.40 -13.12 9.70
CA LEU A 95 2.35 -12.10 9.89
C LEU A 95 1.26 -12.52 10.86
N HIS A 96 1.11 -13.83 11.11
CA HIS A 96 0.09 -14.35 12.01
C HIS A 96 0.05 -13.67 13.40
N PRO A 97 1.18 -13.32 14.05
CA PRO A 97 1.17 -12.61 15.33
C PRO A 97 0.51 -11.22 15.30
N ILE A 98 0.43 -10.57 14.14
CA ILE A 98 -0.23 -9.24 13.97
C ILE A 98 -1.76 -9.38 14.11
N GLN A 99 -2.31 -10.61 13.99
CA GLN A 99 -3.74 -10.92 14.14
C GLN A 99 -4.61 -10.03 13.24
N ARG A 100 -4.29 -10.02 11.95
CA ARG A 100 -5.07 -9.33 10.92
C ARG A 100 -5.31 -10.27 9.74
N PRO A 101 -6.46 -10.15 9.05
CA PRO A 101 -6.67 -10.83 7.79
C PRO A 101 -5.56 -10.49 6.79
N VAL A 102 -5.10 -11.50 6.05
CA VAL A 102 -4.06 -11.34 5.02
C VAL A 102 -4.65 -11.66 3.65
N LEU A 103 -4.46 -10.76 2.70
CA LEU A 103 -4.72 -10.99 1.28
C LEU A 103 -3.41 -11.34 0.57
N VAL A 104 -3.42 -12.40 -0.22
CA VAL A 104 -2.32 -12.74 -1.12
C VAL A 104 -2.78 -12.51 -2.55
N ILE A 105 -2.15 -11.56 -3.25
CA ILE A 105 -2.64 -11.05 -4.55
C ILE A 105 -1.55 -11.11 -5.61
N SER A 106 -1.96 -11.40 -6.85
CA SER A 106 -1.07 -11.61 -8.00
C SER A 106 -0.93 -10.43 -8.96
N TYR A 107 -1.19 -9.21 -8.49
CA TYR A 107 -1.07 -7.96 -9.24
C TYR A 107 0.05 -7.10 -8.67
N ALA A 108 1.01 -6.66 -9.49
CA ALA A 108 2.08 -5.77 -9.03
C ALA A 108 1.55 -4.34 -8.80
N GLU A 109 0.61 -3.89 -9.61
CA GLU A 109 0.18 -2.48 -9.62
C GLU A 109 -1.00 -2.24 -8.68
N GLY A 110 -0.89 -1.21 -7.81
CA GLY A 110 -1.88 -0.93 -6.76
C GLY A 110 -3.28 -0.57 -7.29
N TYR A 111 -3.40 -0.09 -8.53
CA TYR A 111 -4.71 0.20 -9.12
C TYR A 111 -5.54 -1.09 -9.36
N HIS A 112 -4.90 -2.24 -9.57
CA HIS A 112 -5.61 -3.52 -9.64
C HIS A 112 -6.18 -3.91 -8.28
N LEU A 113 -5.45 -3.61 -7.20
CA LEU A 113 -5.90 -3.83 -5.83
C LEU A 113 -7.11 -2.95 -5.49
N THR A 114 -7.08 -1.68 -5.90
CA THR A 114 -8.24 -0.78 -5.75
C THR A 114 -9.49 -1.37 -6.42
N ARG A 115 -9.36 -1.82 -7.68
CA ARG A 115 -10.45 -2.46 -8.41
C ARG A 115 -10.93 -3.75 -7.74
N PHE A 116 -10.02 -4.54 -7.16
CA PHE A 116 -10.35 -5.75 -6.43
C PHE A 116 -11.19 -5.45 -5.18
N LEU A 117 -10.74 -4.54 -4.32
CA LEU A 117 -11.45 -4.16 -3.10
C LEU A 117 -12.83 -3.57 -3.37
N ARG A 118 -12.95 -2.77 -4.45
CA ARG A 118 -14.21 -2.16 -4.88
C ARG A 118 -15.30 -3.17 -5.28
N ARG A 119 -14.97 -4.45 -5.45
CA ARG A 119 -15.96 -5.54 -5.62
C ARG A 119 -16.71 -5.87 -4.33
N PHE A 120 -16.15 -5.53 -3.17
CA PHE A 120 -16.68 -5.91 -1.86
C PHE A 120 -17.26 -4.72 -1.09
N THR A 121 -16.79 -3.50 -1.39
CA THR A 121 -17.19 -2.30 -0.63
C THR A 121 -17.17 -1.01 -1.45
N SER A 122 -18.16 -0.15 -1.22
CA SER A 122 -18.19 1.24 -1.67
C SER A 122 -17.66 2.22 -0.61
N GLU A 123 -17.32 1.73 0.58
CA GLU A 123 -16.83 2.53 1.70
C GLU A 123 -15.39 3.06 1.46
N PRO A 124 -14.89 3.97 2.31
CA PRO A 124 -13.53 4.48 2.20
C PRO A 124 -12.46 3.39 2.18
N ILE A 125 -11.43 3.57 1.35
CA ILE A 125 -10.23 2.71 1.29
C ILE A 125 -9.01 3.58 1.64
N ARG A 126 -8.16 3.08 2.52
CA ARG A 126 -6.91 3.71 2.94
C ARG A 126 -5.77 2.75 2.67
N PHE A 127 -4.98 3.04 1.64
CA PHE A 127 -3.71 2.35 1.47
C PHE A 127 -2.72 2.93 2.45
N THR A 128 -2.07 2.09 3.24
CA THR A 128 -1.04 2.51 4.18
C THR A 128 0.28 1.89 3.75
N MET A 129 1.34 2.71 3.72
CA MET A 129 2.66 2.29 3.28
C MET A 129 3.75 3.18 3.86
N GLY A 130 4.98 2.66 3.92
CA GLY A 130 6.16 3.48 4.17
C GLY A 130 6.49 4.39 2.99
N ILE A 131 7.15 5.51 3.27
CA ILE A 131 7.52 6.50 2.25
C ILE A 131 8.45 5.93 1.17
N ALA A 132 9.30 4.95 1.48
CA ALA A 132 10.12 4.23 0.50
C ALA A 132 9.29 3.39 -0.50
N HIS A 133 8.11 2.91 -0.12
CA HIS A 133 7.22 2.19 -1.02
C HIS A 133 6.39 3.17 -1.87
N LEU A 134 6.03 4.33 -1.31
CA LEU A 134 5.38 5.39 -2.07
C LEU A 134 6.22 5.82 -3.29
N THR A 135 7.54 5.96 -3.15
CA THR A 135 8.42 6.36 -4.26
C THR A 135 8.37 5.36 -5.42
N GLN A 136 8.20 4.07 -5.13
CA GLN A 136 8.01 3.03 -6.15
C GLN A 136 6.62 3.07 -6.79
N VAL A 137 5.57 3.33 -6.00
CA VAL A 137 4.20 3.50 -6.51
C VAL A 137 4.11 4.67 -7.49
N LEU A 138 4.92 5.72 -7.26
CA LEU A 138 4.95 6.92 -8.08
C LEU A 138 5.95 6.87 -9.25
N ASP A 139 6.69 5.76 -9.40
CA ASP A 139 7.62 5.59 -10.51
C ASP A 139 6.85 5.38 -11.82
N GLU A 140 7.00 6.31 -12.77
CA GLU A 140 6.29 6.32 -14.05
C GLU A 140 6.52 5.04 -14.87
N LYS A 141 7.68 4.40 -14.73
CA LYS A 141 8.05 3.22 -15.53
C LYS A 141 7.09 2.04 -15.35
N HIS A 142 6.44 1.97 -14.19
CA HIS A 142 5.46 0.94 -13.87
C HIS A 142 4.14 1.09 -14.64
N TYR A 143 3.98 2.13 -15.46
CA TYR A 143 2.72 2.43 -16.14
C TYR A 143 2.85 2.55 -17.65
N ASN A 144 4.03 2.31 -18.22
CA ASN A 144 4.30 2.44 -19.67
C ASN A 144 3.44 1.53 -20.56
N HIS A 145 2.86 0.47 -19.99
CA HIS A 145 1.94 -0.43 -20.70
C HIS A 145 0.49 0.08 -20.76
N LEU A 146 0.16 1.15 -20.02
CA LEU A 146 -1.15 1.80 -20.07
C LEU A 146 -1.17 2.87 -21.16
N ALA A 147 -2.29 3.01 -21.87
CA ALA A 147 -2.41 3.98 -22.97
C ALA A 147 -2.25 5.43 -22.50
N GLY A 148 -2.76 5.76 -21.31
CA GLY A 148 -2.59 7.04 -20.63
C GLY A 148 -1.44 7.06 -19.61
N GLY A 149 -0.58 6.03 -19.62
CA GLY A 149 0.64 5.97 -18.82
C GLY A 149 0.41 6.17 -17.31
N PHE A 150 1.35 6.89 -16.69
CA PHE A 150 1.37 7.19 -15.26
C PHE A 150 0.07 7.82 -14.73
N VAL A 151 -0.47 8.80 -15.46
CA VAL A 151 -1.67 9.54 -15.05
C VAL A 151 -2.89 8.61 -15.02
N GLU A 152 -3.05 7.74 -16.02
CA GLU A 152 -4.11 6.73 -16.01
C GLU A 152 -3.98 5.77 -14.83
N GLY A 153 -2.76 5.29 -14.56
CA GLY A 153 -2.46 4.40 -13.45
C GLY A 153 -2.82 5.00 -12.09
N LEU A 154 -2.39 6.23 -11.84
CA LEU A 154 -2.67 6.93 -10.59
C LEU A 154 -4.14 7.30 -10.43
N ALA A 155 -4.82 7.75 -11.49
CA ALA A 155 -6.24 8.05 -11.43
C ALA A 155 -7.06 6.80 -11.05
N ARG A 156 -6.63 5.61 -11.47
CA ARG A 156 -7.26 4.34 -11.07
C ARG A 156 -6.92 3.92 -9.64
N LEU A 157 -5.72 4.25 -9.16
CA LEU A 157 -5.32 4.00 -7.77
C LEU A 157 -6.09 4.90 -6.80
N ILE A 158 -6.10 6.21 -7.05
CA ILE A 158 -6.75 7.23 -6.22
C ILE A 158 -8.23 7.37 -6.60
N GLY A 159 -8.90 6.26 -6.90
CA GLY A 159 -10.33 6.28 -7.23
C GLY A 159 -11.18 6.92 -6.12
N ALA A 160 -12.45 7.19 -6.40
CA ALA A 160 -13.35 7.83 -5.44
C ALA A 160 -13.29 7.15 -4.06
N GLY A 161 -13.09 7.94 -3.00
CA GLY A 161 -13.01 7.46 -1.61
C GLY A 161 -11.73 6.71 -1.24
N VAL A 162 -10.72 6.68 -2.11
CA VAL A 162 -9.39 6.10 -1.84
C VAL A 162 -8.42 7.21 -1.41
N LYS A 163 -7.65 6.96 -0.36
CA LYS A 163 -6.51 7.80 0.03
C LYS A 163 -5.30 6.93 0.35
N ILE A 164 -4.11 7.54 0.32
CA ILE A 164 -2.84 6.92 0.71
C ILE A 164 -2.34 7.60 1.97
N TYR A 165 -2.16 6.81 3.03
CA TYR A 165 -1.51 7.18 4.27
C TYR A 165 -0.05 6.75 4.22
N VAL A 166 0.85 7.68 4.49
CA VAL A 166 2.28 7.46 4.31
C VAL A 166 3.02 7.62 5.62
N TYR A 167 3.64 6.52 6.03
CA TYR A 167 4.45 6.44 7.24
C TYR A 167 5.87 6.95 6.95
N PRO A 168 6.43 7.81 7.83
CA PRO A 168 7.72 8.44 7.60
C PRO A 168 8.88 7.47 7.85
N MET A 169 10.07 7.86 7.42
CA MET A 169 11.32 7.21 7.81
C MET A 169 12.44 8.23 7.89
N GLU A 170 13.58 7.86 8.47
CA GLU A 170 14.76 8.72 8.51
C GLU A 170 15.21 9.12 7.09
N CYS A 171 15.50 10.41 6.88
CA CYS A 171 15.95 10.94 5.59
C CYS A 171 17.17 10.20 5.05
N ALA A 172 18.14 9.89 5.93
CA ALA A 172 19.34 9.16 5.54
C ALA A 172 19.01 7.77 4.97
N ALA A 173 18.08 7.05 5.61
CA ALA A 173 17.64 5.73 5.16
C ALA A 173 16.84 5.81 3.85
N LEU A 174 16.01 6.85 3.67
CA LEU A 174 15.30 7.06 2.41
C LEU A 174 16.27 7.38 1.26
N ALA A 175 17.25 8.25 1.50
CA ALA A 175 18.27 8.60 0.50
C ALA A 175 19.07 7.37 0.07
N GLU A 176 19.49 6.52 1.00
CA GLU A 176 20.15 5.25 0.71
C GLU A 176 19.25 4.29 -0.08
N HIS A 177 17.97 4.18 0.28
CA HIS A 177 17.01 3.35 -0.45
C HIS A 177 16.85 3.81 -1.91
N LEU A 178 16.71 5.12 -2.13
CA LEU A 178 16.50 5.71 -3.46
C LEU A 178 17.70 5.49 -4.38
N GLN A 179 18.93 5.62 -3.88
CA GLN A 179 20.15 5.36 -4.67
C GLN A 179 20.21 3.95 -5.25
N ASN A 180 19.59 2.99 -4.56
CA ASN A 180 19.65 1.57 -4.93
C ASN A 180 18.42 1.09 -5.73
N HIS A 181 17.29 1.81 -5.67
CA HIS A 181 16.00 1.29 -6.13
C HIS A 181 15.15 2.25 -6.97
N SER A 182 15.61 3.49 -7.21
CA SER A 182 14.86 4.47 -7.99
C SER A 182 15.72 5.10 -9.08
N ASP A 183 15.18 5.11 -10.30
CA ASP A 183 15.74 5.88 -11.41
C ASP A 183 15.26 7.34 -11.38
N GLU A 184 14.24 7.63 -10.57
CA GLU A 184 13.67 8.96 -10.41
C GLU A 184 14.45 9.75 -9.35
N ILE A 185 14.70 11.03 -9.62
CA ILE A 185 15.39 11.90 -8.68
C ILE A 185 14.36 12.50 -7.72
N TRP A 186 14.60 12.30 -6.43
CA TRP A 186 13.79 12.85 -5.35
C TRP A 186 14.57 13.90 -4.57
N VAL A 187 13.89 14.98 -4.20
CA VAL A 187 14.38 15.91 -3.19
C VAL A 187 14.04 15.34 -1.83
N VAL A 188 15.07 15.10 -1.01
CA VAL A 188 14.97 14.60 0.36
C VAL A 188 15.80 15.52 1.27
N PRO A 189 15.29 15.97 2.43
CA PRO A 189 16.06 16.78 3.36
C PRO A 189 17.29 16.04 3.91
N ASP A 190 18.33 16.75 4.36
CA ASP A 190 19.56 16.12 4.87
C ASP A 190 19.38 15.36 6.19
N LYS A 191 18.40 15.77 7.01
CA LYS A 191 18.21 15.26 8.38
C LYS A 191 16.74 15.20 8.76
N GLY A 192 16.45 14.39 9.79
CA GLY A 192 15.12 14.22 10.35
C GLY A 192 14.30 13.19 9.59
N LEU A 193 12.98 13.29 9.73
CA LEU A 193 12.05 12.37 9.11
C LEU A 193 11.62 12.87 7.72
N ALA A 194 11.75 12.00 6.73
CA ALA A 194 11.15 12.16 5.43
C ALA A 194 9.63 11.89 5.55
N THR A 195 8.84 12.85 5.11
CA THR A 195 7.37 12.83 5.09
C THR A 195 6.88 13.28 3.73
N VAL A 196 5.62 13.01 3.41
CA VAL A 196 5.05 13.51 2.15
C VAL A 196 4.95 15.04 2.05
N ALA A 197 5.17 15.76 3.17
CA ALA A 197 5.18 17.22 3.19
C ALA A 197 6.56 17.81 2.84
N ASN A 198 7.64 17.03 2.93
CA ASN A 198 9.01 17.55 2.78
C ASN A 198 9.87 16.81 1.75
N ILE A 199 9.33 15.78 1.09
CA ILE A 199 9.95 15.18 -0.10
C ILE A 199 9.11 15.47 -1.34
N HIS A 200 9.73 15.41 -2.50
CA HIS A 200 9.00 15.41 -3.77
C HIS A 200 9.91 14.91 -4.91
N PRO A 201 9.34 14.35 -5.99
CA PRO A 201 10.13 14.07 -7.19
C PRO A 201 10.55 15.38 -7.89
N VAL A 202 11.60 15.33 -8.70
CA VAL A 202 12.13 16.51 -9.41
C VAL A 202 11.43 16.77 -10.75
N ASN A 203 10.84 15.73 -11.34
CA ASN A 203 10.30 15.75 -12.70
C ASN A 203 8.83 16.21 -12.78
N ALA A 204 8.18 16.02 -13.92
CA ALA A 204 6.78 16.41 -14.14
C ALA A 204 5.80 15.76 -13.14
N THR A 205 6.12 14.56 -12.65
CA THR A 205 5.48 13.87 -11.51
C THR A 205 5.25 14.75 -10.30
N ARG A 206 6.10 15.77 -10.05
CA ARG A 206 5.97 16.68 -8.90
C ARG A 206 4.62 17.40 -8.88
N HIS A 207 4.07 17.72 -10.04
CA HIS A 207 2.80 18.46 -10.12
C HIS A 207 1.63 17.58 -9.70
N LEU A 208 1.65 16.31 -10.10
CA LEU A 208 0.64 15.35 -9.67
C LEU A 208 0.81 15.00 -8.19
N TYR A 209 2.05 14.86 -7.72
CA TYR A 209 2.37 14.69 -6.31
C TYR A 209 1.79 15.82 -5.44
N SER A 210 2.08 17.08 -5.79
CA SER A 210 1.56 18.26 -5.09
C SER A 210 0.04 18.28 -5.10
N TYR A 211 -0.59 18.00 -6.24
CA TYR A 211 -2.04 17.91 -6.34
C TYR A 211 -2.63 16.85 -5.39
N LEU A 212 -2.06 15.64 -5.35
CA LEU A 212 -2.53 14.56 -4.48
C LEU A 212 -2.37 14.92 -3.00
N PHE A 213 -1.28 15.60 -2.64
CA PHE A 213 -1.05 16.08 -1.28
C PHE A 213 -2.03 17.19 -0.89
N GLU A 214 -2.17 18.23 -1.70
CA GLU A 214 -3.05 19.38 -1.46
C GLU A 214 -4.53 18.99 -1.39
N THR A 215 -4.95 18.00 -2.19
CA THR A 215 -6.34 17.49 -2.19
C THR A 215 -6.61 16.48 -1.08
N GLY A 216 -5.60 16.10 -0.28
CA GLY A 216 -5.72 15.14 0.81
C GLY A 216 -5.91 13.69 0.33
N SER A 217 -5.53 13.39 -0.92
CA SER A 217 -5.43 12.01 -1.42
C SER A 217 -4.16 11.32 -0.94
N LEU A 218 -3.10 12.08 -0.66
CA LEU A 218 -1.83 11.63 -0.11
C LEU A 218 -1.60 12.33 1.23
N LEU A 219 -1.52 11.58 2.32
CA LEU A 219 -1.50 12.14 3.68
C LEU A 219 -0.36 11.55 4.51
N PRO A 220 0.35 12.37 5.30
CA PRO A 220 1.33 11.88 6.26
C PRO A 220 0.60 11.29 7.47
N ILE A 221 1.07 10.14 7.95
CA ILE A 221 0.74 9.63 9.29
C ILE A 221 1.99 9.68 10.16
N SER A 222 1.85 9.73 11.48
CA SER A 222 2.98 9.94 12.40
C SER A 222 3.52 8.63 12.96
N ILE A 223 4.70 8.68 13.56
CA ILE A 223 5.18 7.57 14.40
C ILE A 223 4.37 7.59 15.70
N ALA A 224 3.89 6.41 16.13
CA ALA A 224 3.15 6.25 17.38
C ALA A 224 4.02 6.46 18.62
#